data_AF-A0AAW4HF97-F1
#
_entry.id   AF-A0AAW4HF97-F1
#
_cell.length_a   1.000
_cell.length_b   1.000
_cell.length_c   1.000
_cell.angle_alpha   90.00
_cell.angle_beta   90.00
_cell.angle_gamma   90.00
#
_symmetry.space_group_name_H-M   'P 1'
#
loop_
_entity.id
_entity.type
_entity.pdbx_description
1 polymer ?
#
loop_
_entity_poly.entity_id
_entity_poly.type
_entity_poly.pdbx_seq_one_letter_code
_entity_poly.pdbx_strand_id
1 'polypeptide(L)'
;RITLEVNSSVIYKNGQPIAIQGIARDITERKRVEAAIRENEEKYRDLFENANDLIYTHDLNGNFTSINRAGEIITGYSREEAV
;
A
#
# COMPACT_ATOMS: atom_id res chain seq x y z
N ARG A 1 12.50 -18.21 -7.02
CA ARG A 1 11.92 -17.58 -8.22
C ARG A 1 12.33 -16.12 -8.20
N ILE A 2 13.03 -15.63 -9.23
CA ILE A 2 13.37 -14.21 -9.37
C ILE A 2 12.28 -13.50 -10.17
N THR A 3 11.99 -12.26 -9.82
CA THR A 3 11.03 -11.40 -10.54
C THR A 3 11.83 -10.36 -11.31
N LEU A 4 11.66 -10.36 -12.63
CA LEU A 4 12.32 -9.41 -13.52
C LEU A 4 11.29 -8.40 -14.04
N GLU A 5 11.64 -7.13 -13.96
CA GLU A 5 11.01 -6.06 -14.74
C GLU A 5 11.75 -5.97 -16.07
N VAL A 6 11.02 -6.17 -17.17
CA VAL A 6 11.61 -6.17 -18.52
C VAL A 6 11.00 -5.05 -19.33
N ASN A 7 11.85 -4.19 -19.86
CA ASN A 7 11.47 -3.21 -20.87
C ASN A 7 12.22 -3.51 -22.16
N SER A 8 11.52 -3.49 -23.28
CA SER A 8 12.12 -3.71 -24.59
C SER A 8 11.61 -2.73 -25.62
N SER A 9 12.47 -2.39 -26.56
CA SER A 9 12.15 -1.54 -27.70
C SER A 9 12.72 -2.14 -28.98
N VAL A 10 12.03 -1.90 -30.09
CA VAL A 10 12.46 -2.34 -31.42
C VAL A 10 13.33 -1.24 -32.04
N ILE A 11 14.48 -1.63 -32.57
CA ILE A 11 15.37 -0.73 -33.31
C ILE A 11 15.04 -0.87 -34.80
N TYR A 12 14.78 0.27 -35.43
CA TYR A 12 14.47 0.36 -36.86
C TYR A 12 15.64 0.94 -37.65
N LYS A 13 15.78 0.49 -38.91
CA LYS A 13 16.64 1.10 -39.91
C LYS A 13 15.86 1.24 -41.21
N ASN A 14 15.77 2.45 -41.74
CA ASN A 14 14.99 2.77 -42.95
C ASN A 14 13.53 2.26 -42.90
N GLY A 15 12.88 2.38 -41.75
CA GLY A 15 11.50 1.92 -41.54
C GLY A 15 11.33 0.40 -41.38
N GLN A 16 12.40 -0.39 -41.53
CA GLN A 16 12.37 -1.83 -41.25
C GLN A 16 12.88 -2.13 -39.84
N PRO A 17 12.19 -3.00 -39.08
CA PRO A 17 12.69 -3.47 -37.79
C PRO A 17 13.90 -4.38 -38.00
N ILE A 18 15.02 -4.09 -37.32
CA ILE A 18 16.28 -4.83 -37.50
C ILE A 18 16.81 -5.48 -36.22
N ALA A 19 16.39 -5.00 -35.05
CA ALA A 19 16.83 -5.55 -33.77
C ALA A 19 15.83 -5.23 -32.65
N ILE A 20 16.02 -5.89 -31.51
CA ILE A 20 15.34 -5.59 -30.25
C ILE A 20 16.41 -5.28 -29.23
N GLN A 21 16.23 -4.18 -28.50
CA GLN A 21 17.01 -3.89 -27.30
C GLN A 21 16.12 -4.08 -26.08
N GLY A 22 16.54 -4.93 -25.17
CA GLY A 22 15.85 -5.18 -23.91
C GLY A 22 16.75 -4.91 -22.71
N ILE A 23 16.15 -4.43 -21.62
CA ILE A 23 16.77 -4.35 -20.31
C ILE A 23 15.91 -5.17 -19.35
N ALA A 24 16.55 -6.03 -18.56
CA ALA A 24 15.92 -6.76 -17.48
C ALA A 24 16.52 -6.31 -16.15
N ARG A 25 15.66 -5.91 -15.20
CA ARG A 25 16.05 -5.53 -13.85
C ARG A 25 15.46 -6.52 -12.86
N ASP A 26 16.30 -7.07 -11.99
CA ASP A 26 15.80 -7.84 -10.85
C ASP A 26 15.10 -6.91 -9.85
N ILE A 27 13.82 -7.19 -9.62
CA ILE A 27 12.95 -6.45 -8.70
C ILE A 27 12.42 -7.37 -7.59
N THR A 28 13.04 -8.53 -7.38
CA THR A 28 12.63 -9.51 -6.37
C THR A 28 12.62 -8.89 -4.98
N GLU A 29 13.71 -8.21 -4.60
CA GLU A 29 13.81 -7.54 -3.29
C GLU A 29 12.82 -6.39 -3.16
N ARG A 30 12.67 -5.55 -4.20
CA ARG A 30 11.67 -4.48 -4.20
C ARG A 30 10.26 -5.02 -3.96
N LYS A 31 9.89 -6.10 -4.66
CA LYS A 31 8.57 -6.75 -4.51
C LYS A 31 8.38 -7.41 -3.15
N ARG A 32 9.43 -7.96 -2.54
CA ARG A 32 9.38 -8.52 -1.18
C ARG A 32 9.11 -7.45 -0.13
N VAL A 33 9.81 -6.32 -0.22
CA VAL A 33 9.60 -5.19 0.70
C VAL A 33 8.20 -4.61 0.54
N GLU A 34 7.74 -4.39 -0.71
CA GLU A 34 6.36 -3.94 -0.98
C GLU A 34 5.31 -4.90 -0.38
N ALA A 35 5.50 -6.21 -0.54
CA ALA A 35 4.59 -7.21 0.01
C ALA A 35 4.60 -7.23 1.55
N ALA A 36 5.78 -7.14 2.17
CA ALA A 36 5.90 -7.11 3.62
C ALA A 36 5.29 -5.85 4.24
N ILE A 37 5.43 -4.69 3.58
CA ILE A 37 4.76 -3.45 3.99
C ILE A 37 3.25 -3.64 3.94
N ARG A 38 2.73 -4.13 2.82
CA ARG A 38 1.29 -4.36 2.64
C ARG A 38 0.73 -5.35 3.68
N GLU A 39 1.42 -6.45 3.94
CA GLU A 39 1.00 -7.44 4.94
C GLU A 39 0.96 -6.82 6.35
N ASN A 40 1.96 -6.00 6.69
CA ASN A 40 1.97 -5.28 7.96
C ASN A 40 0.85 -4.24 8.06
N GLU A 41 0.57 -3.49 6.99
CA GLU A 41 -0.56 -2.54 6.96
C GLU A 41 -1.90 -3.25 7.11
N GLU A 42 -2.10 -4.38 6.43
CA GLU A 42 -3.29 -5.22 6.54
C GLU A 42 -3.44 -5.75 7.98
N LYS A 43 -2.37 -6.27 8.56
CA LYS A 43 -2.36 -6.76 9.95
C LYS A 43 -2.62 -5.65 10.97
N TYR A 44 -2.00 -4.48 10.82
CA TYR A 44 -2.23 -3.35 11.71
C TYR A 44 -3.68 -2.87 11.64
N ARG A 45 -4.23 -2.75 10.42
CA ARG A 45 -5.63 -2.40 10.21
C ARG A 45 -6.57 -3.42 10.85
N ASP A 46 -6.29 -4.71 10.69
CA ASP A 46 -7.09 -5.78 11.29
C ASP A 46 -7.08 -5.70 12.83
N LEU A 47 -5.90 -5.49 13.42
CA LEU A 47 -5.76 -5.31 14.87
C LEU A 47 -6.47 -4.05 15.38
N PHE A 48 -6.35 -2.93 14.66
CA PHE A 48 -6.99 -1.67 15.01
C PHE A 48 -8.51 -1.78 14.93
N GLU A 49 -9.05 -2.26 13.81
CA GLU A 49 -10.50 -2.32 13.58
C GLU A 49 -11.21 -3.37 14.43
N ASN A 50 -10.57 -4.51 14.72
CA ASN A 50 -11.20 -5.58 15.51
C ASN A 50 -10.87 -5.51 17.01
N ALA A 51 -10.13 -4.50 17.47
CA ALA A 51 -9.95 -4.29 18.90
C ALA A 51 -11.31 -3.97 19.56
N ASN A 52 -11.57 -4.57 20.72
CA ASN A 52 -12.80 -4.29 21.49
C ASN A 52 -12.75 -2.94 22.21
N ASP A 53 -11.54 -2.42 22.47
CA ASP A 53 -11.35 -1.13 23.11
C ASP A 53 -11.45 0.00 22.07
N LEU A 54 -11.92 1.16 22.54
CA LEU A 54 -11.90 2.39 21.75
C LEU A 54 -10.43 2.81 21.52
N ILE A 55 -10.02 2.80 20.26
CA ILE A 55 -8.71 3.29 19.82
C ILE A 55 -8.93 4.46 18.88
N TYR A 56 -8.24 5.56 19.15
CA TYR A 56 -8.30 6.76 18.32
C TYR A 56 -6.93 7.43 18.25
N THR A 57 -6.75 8.26 17.24
CA THR A 57 -5.60 9.18 17.13
C THR A 57 -6.12 10.60 16.98
N HIS A 58 -5.33 11.58 17.39
CA HIS A 58 -5.63 12.99 17.18
C HIS A 58 -4.36 13.76 16.81
N ASP A 59 -4.51 14.91 16.16
CA ASP A 59 -3.42 15.84 15.88
C ASP A 59 -3.00 16.63 17.15
N LEU A 60 -1.99 17.49 17.05
CA LEU A 60 -1.54 18.30 18.19
C LEU A 60 -2.57 19.36 18.65
N ASN A 61 -3.59 19.64 17.85
CA ASN A 61 -4.68 20.55 18.19
C ASN A 61 -5.87 19.82 18.84
N GLY A 62 -5.82 18.49 18.92
CA GLY A 62 -6.87 17.66 19.50
C GLY A 62 -7.95 17.22 18.50
N ASN A 63 -7.78 17.49 17.20
CA ASN A 63 -8.71 17.00 16.18
C ASN A 63 -8.49 15.50 15.98
N PHE A 64 -9.53 14.69 16.06
CA PHE A 64 -9.40 13.26 15.79
C PHE A 64 -8.96 13.05 14.33
N THR A 65 -8.06 12.08 14.14
CA THR A 65 -7.53 11.70 12.81
C THR A 65 -7.89 10.27 12.46
N SER A 66 -8.24 9.46 13.46
CA SER A 66 -8.83 8.14 13.27
C SER A 66 -9.58 7.71 14.52
N ILE A 67 -10.57 6.84 14.34
CA ILE A 67 -11.26 6.10 15.40
C ILE A 67 -11.55 4.71 14.86
N ASN A 68 -11.36 3.66 15.66
CA ASN A 68 -11.65 2.29 15.24
C ASN A 68 -13.14 1.95 15.32
N ARG A 69 -13.54 0.80 14.77
CA ARG A 69 -14.92 0.33 14.82
C ARG A 69 -15.52 0.27 16.23
N ALA A 70 -14.77 -0.17 17.23
CA ALA A 70 -15.24 -0.17 18.61
C ALA A 70 -15.56 1.24 19.13
N GLY A 71 -14.76 2.24 18.75
CA GLY A 71 -15.03 3.63 19.08
C GLY A 71 -16.35 4.14 18.51
N GLU A 72 -16.69 3.77 17.28
CA GLU A 72 -18.01 4.11 16.72
C GLU A 72 -19.15 3.50 17.53
N ILE A 73 -19.00 2.23 17.92
CA ILE A 73 -20.02 1.50 18.68
C ILE A 73 -20.19 2.07 20.10
N ILE A 74 -19.08 2.37 20.77
CA ILE A 74 -19.06 2.82 22.17
C ILE A 74 -19.53 4.28 22.27
N THR A 75 -19.10 5.14 21.36
CA THR A 75 -19.44 6.57 21.40
C THR A 75 -20.76 6.90 20.72
N GLY A 76 -21.19 6.08 19.74
CA GLY A 76 -22.36 6.32 18.92
C GLY A 76 -22.13 7.27 17.73
N TYR A 77 -20.93 7.84 17.58
CA TYR A 77 -20.57 8.68 16.44
C TYR A 77 -19.93 7.85 15.32
N SER A 78 -20.27 8.13 14.06
CA SER A 78 -19.54 7.52 12.95
C SER A 78 -18.14 8.12 12.83
N ARG A 79 -17.21 7.39 12.20
CA ARG A 79 -15.87 7.93 11.92
C ARG A 79 -15.90 9.22 11.14
N GLU A 80 -16.81 9.35 10.17
CA GLU A 80 -16.99 10.57 9.36
C GLU A 80 -17.52 11.76 10.17
N GLU A 81 -18.19 11.50 11.30
CA GLU A 81 -18.64 12.56 12.22
C GLU A 81 -17.56 12.94 13.23
N ALA A 82 -16.69 11.99 13.58
CA ALA A 82 -15.64 12.16 14.57
C ALA A 82 -14.36 12.80 14.00
N VAL A 83 -14.02 12.50 12.75
CA VAL A 83 -12.75 12.91 12.07
C VAL A 83 -12.96 14.09 11.13
#